data_AF-A0AA38RYT4-F1
#
_entry.id   AF-A0AA38RYT4-F1
#
_cell.length_a   1.000
_cell.length_b   1.000
_cell.length_c   1.000
_cell.angle_alpha   90.00
_cell.angle_beta   90.00
_cell.angle_gamma   90.00
#
_symmetry.space_group_name_H-M   'P 1'
#
loop_
_entity.id
_entity.type
_entity.pdbx_description
1 polymer ?
#
loop_
_entity_poly.entity_id
_entity_poly.type
_entity_poly.pdbx_seq_one_letter_code
_entity_poly.pdbx_strand_id
1 'polypeptide(L)' 'MPNMVYDTYPCYNLKADDLEEYLKKLFSEHEDDIEVEKTDDEEYRLKIPRSLTDNEREDIYKNVRKQPVDA' A
#
# COMPACT_ATOMS: atom_id res chain seq x y z
N MET A 1 8.20 -10.88 -16.46
CA MET A 1 8.54 -9.66 -15.71
C MET A 1 7.38 -9.40 -14.75
N PRO A 2 7.63 -9.21 -13.45
CA PRO A 2 6.56 -8.90 -12.51
C PRO A 2 5.87 -7.63 -12.99
N ASN A 3 4.56 -7.69 -13.17
CA ASN A 3 3.76 -6.61 -13.73
C ASN A 3 3.46 -5.63 -12.58
N MET A 4 4.47 -4.89 -12.12
CA MET A 4 4.36 -3.93 -11.03
C MET A 4 3.96 -2.54 -11.54
N VAL A 5 3.21 -1.78 -10.75
CA VAL A 5 2.83 -0.39 -11.03
C VAL A 5 3.05 0.47 -9.80
N TYR A 6 3.24 1.77 -10.03
CA TYR A 6 3.15 2.76 -8.97
C TYR A 6 1.70 3.26 -8.87
N ASP A 7 1.15 3.21 -7.67
CA ASP A 7 -0.18 3.73 -7.36
C ASP A 7 -0.10 4.61 -6.09
N THR A 8 -0.94 5.62 -6.01
CA THR A 8 -0.87 6.67 -4.98
C THR A 8 -2.03 6.56 -4.03
N TYR A 9 -1.72 6.50 -2.74
CA TYR A 9 -2.67 6.40 -1.65
C TYR A 9 -2.43 7.50 -0.63
N PRO A 10 -3.43 7.93 0.13
CA PRO A 10 -3.21 8.92 1.18
C PRO A 10 -2.37 8.37 2.36
N CYS A 11 -1.52 9.20 2.98
CA CYS A 11 -0.64 8.83 4.10
C CYS A 11 -1.31 9.09 5.47
N TYR A 12 -2.19 8.19 5.92
CA TYR A 12 -2.94 8.45 7.16
C TYR A 12 -2.77 7.47 8.33
N ASN A 13 -2.60 6.16 8.09
CA ASN A 13 -2.81 5.16 9.15
C ASN A 13 -1.53 4.47 9.64
N LEU A 14 -0.71 3.95 8.73
CA LEU A 14 0.56 3.30 9.05
C LEU A 14 1.72 4.26 8.82
N LYS A 15 2.90 3.98 9.42
CA LYS A 15 4.16 4.58 8.94
C LYS A 15 4.58 3.90 7.64
N ALA A 16 5.49 4.51 6.88
CA ALA A 16 5.98 3.95 5.63
C ALA A 16 6.55 2.53 5.82
N ASP A 17 7.41 2.33 6.83
CA ASP A 17 8.02 1.03 7.13
C ASP A 17 6.98 -0.04 7.51
N ASP A 18 5.99 0.33 8.34
CA ASP A 18 4.92 -0.59 8.76
C ASP A 18 4.01 -0.97 7.58
N LEU A 19 3.73 -0.01 6.69
CA LEU A 19 2.97 -0.23 5.47
C LEU A 19 3.73 -1.12 4.48
N GLU A 20 5.04 -0.92 4.35
CA GLU A 20 5.90 -1.75 3.50
C GLU A 20 5.92 -3.20 4.00
N GLU A 21 6.11 -3.42 5.30
CA GLU A 21 6.09 -4.78 5.89
C GLU A 21 4.72 -5.44 5.69
N TYR A 22 3.62 -4.68 5.85
CA TYR A 22 2.28 -5.16 5.56
C TYR A 22 2.10 -5.57 4.10
N LEU A 23 2.52 -4.73 3.14
CA LEU A 23 2.40 -5.01 1.71
C LEU A 23 3.27 -6.19 1.29
N LYS A 24 4.46 -6.38 1.87
CA LYS A 24 5.30 -7.57 1.64
C LYS A 24 4.62 -8.85 2.12
N LYS A 25 3.88 -8.80 3.23
CA LYS A 25 3.07 -9.95 3.69
C LYS A 25 1.87 -10.21 2.79
N LEU A 26 1.21 -9.16 2.30
CA LEU A 26 0.07 -9.27 1.40
C LEU A 26 0.47 -9.82 0.03
N PHE A 27 1.63 -9.39 -0.48
CA PHE A 27 2.19 -9.79 -1.77
C PHE A 27 3.52 -10.53 -1.59
N SER A 28 3.51 -11.63 -0.84
CA SER A 28 4.74 -12.38 -0.52
C SER A 28 5.49 -12.91 -1.75
N GLU A 29 4.79 -13.20 -2.84
CA GLU A 29 5.40 -13.58 -4.13
C GLU A 29 6.17 -12.43 -4.81
N HIS A 30 5.98 -11.19 -4.35
CA HIS A 30 6.57 -9.97 -4.89
C HIS A 30 7.32 -9.15 -3.83
N GLU A 31 7.66 -9.73 -2.67
CA GLU A 31 8.17 -8.98 -1.53
C GLU A 31 9.41 -8.12 -1.84
N ASP A 32 10.31 -8.62 -2.67
CA ASP A 32 11.55 -7.94 -3.09
C ASP A 32 11.27 -6.76 -4.04
N ASP A 33 10.10 -6.72 -4.66
CA ASP A 33 9.70 -5.70 -5.62
C ASP A 33 8.79 -4.62 -5.01
N ILE A 34 8.31 -4.80 -3.77
CA ILE A 34 7.46 -3.84 -3.05
C ILE A 34 8.29 -2.65 -2.58
N GLU A 35 7.80 -1.45 -2.86
CA GLU A 35 8.39 -0.18 -2.41
C GLU A 35 7.28 0.73 -1.88
N VAL A 36 7.57 1.45 -0.79
CA VAL A 36 6.70 2.47 -0.22
C VAL A 36 7.49 3.76 -0.08
N GLU A 37 7.08 4.79 -0.81
CA GLU A 37 7.66 6.13 -0.70
C GLU A 37 6.62 7.08 -0.11
N LYS A 38 6.99 7.83 0.92
CA LYS A 38 6.17 8.95 1.41
C LYS A 38 6.55 10.21 0.63
N THR A 39 5.56 10.84 0.02
CA THR A 39 5.70 12.11 -0.71
C THR A 39 5.46 13.31 0.22
N ASP A 40 5.88 14.50 -0.23
CA ASP A 40 5.69 15.75 0.50
C ASP A 40 4.20 16.15 0.63
N ASP A 41 3.34 15.66 -0.28
CA ASP A 41 1.90 15.96 -0.35
C ASP A 41 1.04 15.08 0.59
N GLU A 42 1.66 14.46 1.60
CA GLU A 42 1.00 13.51 2.51
C GLU A 42 0.37 12.31 1.77
N GLU A 43 1.02 11.84 0.70
CA GLU A 43 0.63 10.63 -0.03
C GLU A 43 1.73 9.56 0.06
N TYR A 44 1.31 8.30 0.06
CA TYR A 44 2.14 7.15 -0.21
C TYR A 44 2.13 6.81 -1.70
N ARG A 45 3.30 6.68 -2.29
CA ARG A 45 3.51 6.08 -3.59
C ARG A 45 3.95 4.64 -3.40
N LEU A 46 3.10 3.70 -3.80
CA LEU A 46 3.28 2.26 -3.59
C LEU A 46 3.65 1.58 -4.90
N LYS A 47 4.73 0.80 -4.91
CA LYS A 47 5.03 -0.14 -6.00
C LYS A 47 4.41 -1.49 -5.66
N ILE A 48 3.34 -1.85 -6.35
CA ILE A 48 2.52 -3.03 -6.07
C ILE A 48 2.13 -3.75 -7.37
N PRO A 49 1.63 -5.00 -7.31
CA PRO A 49 1.18 -5.70 -8.51
C PRO A 49 0.09 -4.92 -9.26
N ARG A 50 0.13 -4.92 -10.60
CA ARG A 50 -0.84 -4.24 -11.47
C ARG A 50 -2.24 -4.84 -11.38
N SER A 51 -2.28 -6.16 -11.28
CA SER A 51 -3.51 -6.94 -11.28
C SER A 51 -3.89 -7.28 -9.84
N LEU A 52 -4.41 -6.28 -9.13
CA LEU A 52 -5.00 -6.48 -7.81
C LEU A 52 -6.45 -6.90 -7.97
N THR A 53 -6.88 -7.89 -7.20
CA THR A 53 -8.28 -8.19 -6.94
C THR A 53 -8.96 -7.05 -6.19
N ASP A 54 -10.29 -6.98 -6.24
CA ASP A 54 -11.05 -5.97 -5.50
C ASP A 54 -10.81 -6.07 -3.98
N ASN A 55 -10.65 -7.30 -3.46
CA ASN A 55 -10.34 -7.55 -2.05
C ASN A 55 -8.97 -6.98 -1.66
N GLU A 56 -7.92 -7.20 -2.47
CA GLU A 56 -6.58 -6.68 -2.19
C GLU A 56 -6.56 -5.15 -2.24
N ARG A 57 -7.26 -4.55 -3.20
CA ARG A 57 -7.43 -3.09 -3.26
C ARG A 57 -8.11 -2.59 -1.98
N GLU A 58 -9.21 -3.20 -1.58
CA GLU A 58 -9.95 -2.82 -0.38
C GLU A 58 -9.08 -2.94 0.88
N ASP A 59 -8.28 -4.00 0.98
CA ASP A 59 -7.40 -4.23 2.12
C ASP A 59 -6.23 -3.23 2.17
N ILE A 60 -5.62 -2.88 1.04
CA ILE A 60 -4.67 -1.75 0.96
C ILE A 60 -5.36 -0.47 1.41
N TYR A 61 -6.55 -0.17 0.86
CA TYR A 61 -7.31 1.02 1.22
C TYR A 61 -7.61 1.11 2.72
N LYS A 62 -7.93 0.01 3.40
CA LYS A 62 -8.17 -0.02 4.86
C LYS A 62 -6.91 0.29 5.67
N ASN A 63 -5.74 -0.08 5.17
CA ASN A 63 -4.47 0.07 5.88
C ASN A 63 -3.75 1.39 5.55
N VAL A 64 -4.11 2.06 4.46
CA VAL A 64 -3.63 3.43 4.12
C VAL A 64 -4.61 4.52 4.54
N ARG A 65 -5.93 4.26 4.57
CA ARG A 65 -6.96 5.21 5.00
C ARG A 65 -7.13 5.18 6.51
N LYS A 66 -7.28 6.36 7.12
CA LYS A 66 -7.80 6.52 8.48
C LYS A 66 -9.19 5.88 8.52
N GLN A 67 -9.39 4.79 9.27
CA GLN A 67 -10.74 4.57 9.78
C GLN A 67 -11.05 5.80 10.65
N PRO A 68 -12.11 6.58 10.37
CA PRO A 68 -12.64 7.44 11.40
C PRO A 68 -13.05 6.50 12.53
N VAL A 69 -12.21 6.42 13.56
CA VAL A 69 -12.66 6.03 14.88
C VAL A 69 -13.58 7.17 15.28
N ASP A 70 -14.88 7.03 15.00
CA ASP A 70 -15.98 7.64 15.74
C ASP A 70 -17.33 7.25 15.09
N ALA A 71 -18.01 6.29 15.74
CA ALA A 71 -19.46 6.27 15.97
C ALA A 71 -19.77 5.35 17.15
#